data_AF-A0A3B8W9V9-F1
#
_entry.id   AF-A0A3B8W9V9-F1
#
_cell.length_a   1.000
_cell.length_b   1.000
_cell.length_c   1.000
_cell.angle_alpha   90.00
_cell.angle_beta   90.00
_cell.angle_gamma   90.00
#
_symmetry.space_group_name_H-M   'P 1'
#
loop_
_entity.id
_entity.type
_entity.pdbx_description
1 polymer ?
#
loop_
_entity_poly.entity_id
_entity_poly.type
_entity_poly.pdbx_seq_one_letter_code
_entity_poly.pdbx_strand_id
1 'polypeptide(L)'
;KAELEAGKDYEAHFVGSHDAVAVNVANGNADAGGLSEVIFEHVMDRGLIDRSKVKVLGYSGDFPQYPWAMRSNLAPELKSNIQKAFLQIDDPEILDNLKAEGFAAITDEDYDVIRAMGGLLNLDFAKM
;
A
#
# COMPACT_ATOMS: atom_id res chain seq x y z
N LYS A 1 19.89 -2.68 -9.43
CA LYS A 1 18.97 -3.74 -8.96
C LYS A 1 19.82 -4.92 -8.50
N ALA A 2 19.40 -5.66 -7.48
CA ALA A 2 20.19 -6.76 -6.89
C ALA A 2 20.07 -8.10 -7.64
N GLU A 3 19.21 -8.18 -8.67
CA GLU A 3 19.05 -9.36 -9.54
C GLU A 3 18.70 -10.67 -8.79
N LEU A 4 17.91 -10.57 -7.72
CA LEU A 4 17.46 -11.71 -6.92
C LEU A 4 16.08 -12.23 -7.36
N GLU A 5 15.94 -13.54 -7.48
CA GLU A 5 14.72 -14.24 -7.88
C GLU A 5 14.20 -15.16 -6.75
N ALA A 6 12.92 -15.02 -6.40
CA ALA A 6 12.27 -15.84 -5.37
C ALA A 6 12.24 -17.33 -5.77
N GLY A 7 12.52 -18.22 -4.82
CA GLY A 7 12.59 -19.67 -5.05
C GLY A 7 13.89 -20.15 -5.70
N LYS A 8 14.79 -19.22 -6.08
CA LYS A 8 16.12 -19.51 -6.60
C LYS A 8 17.21 -18.94 -5.70
N ASP A 9 17.16 -17.63 -5.43
CA ASP A 9 18.17 -16.92 -4.65
C ASP A 9 17.74 -16.68 -3.20
N TYR A 10 16.44 -16.75 -2.90
CA TYR A 10 15.86 -16.63 -1.55
C TYR A 10 14.51 -17.35 -1.42
N GLU A 11 14.10 -17.66 -0.19
CA GLU A 11 12.79 -18.22 0.14
C GLU A 11 11.78 -17.11 0.45
N ALA A 12 10.55 -17.23 -0.05
CA ALA A 12 9.49 -16.25 0.15
C ALA A 12 8.28 -16.87 0.84
N HIS A 13 7.73 -16.17 1.85
CA HIS A 13 6.56 -16.59 2.60
C HIS A 13 5.52 -15.47 2.67
N PHE A 14 4.26 -15.79 2.38
CA PHE A 14 3.14 -14.85 2.49
C PHE A 14 2.50 -14.95 3.88
N VAL A 15 2.68 -13.91 4.69
CA VAL A 15 2.18 -13.85 6.08
C VAL A 15 0.89 -13.03 6.26
N GLY A 16 0.31 -12.56 5.15
CA GLY A 16 -1.02 -11.92 5.11
C GLY A 16 -1.00 -10.40 5.26
N SER A 17 -0.62 -9.87 6.43
CA SER A 17 -0.72 -8.43 6.73
C SER A 17 0.64 -7.73 6.89
N HIS A 18 0.66 -6.42 6.75
CA HIS A 18 1.85 -5.59 7.01
C HIS A 18 2.36 -5.73 8.45
N ASP A 19 1.45 -5.72 9.44
CA ASP A 19 1.79 -5.98 10.85
C ASP A 19 2.48 -7.34 11.01
N ALA A 20 1.97 -8.38 10.33
CA ALA A 20 2.57 -9.72 10.38
C ALA A 20 3.97 -9.76 9.73
N VAL A 21 4.20 -9.03 8.64
CA VAL A 21 5.54 -8.90 8.03
C VAL A 21 6.51 -8.29 9.06
N ALA A 22 6.14 -7.17 9.66
CA ALA A 22 7.00 -6.45 10.61
C ALA A 22 7.37 -7.32 11.82
N VAL A 23 6.38 -8.02 12.40
CA VAL A 23 6.58 -8.92 13.55
C VAL A 23 7.47 -10.11 13.19
N ASN A 24 7.30 -10.73 12.02
CA ASN A 24 8.11 -11.88 11.62
C ASN A 24 9.58 -11.50 11.40
N VAL A 25 9.85 -10.32 10.83
CA VAL A 25 11.22 -9.82 10.70
C VAL A 25 11.82 -9.50 12.07
N ALA A 26 11.10 -8.76 12.92
CA ALA A 26 11.61 -8.37 14.24
C ALA A 26 11.87 -9.56 15.19
N ASN A 27 11.14 -10.66 15.01
CA ASN A 27 11.31 -11.89 15.79
C ASN A 27 12.34 -12.87 15.20
N GLY A 28 12.89 -12.58 14.02
CA GLY A 28 13.85 -13.46 13.34
C GLY A 28 13.22 -14.68 12.65
N ASN A 29 11.90 -14.69 12.44
CA ASN A 29 11.24 -15.71 11.63
C ASN A 29 11.51 -15.50 10.13
N ALA A 30 11.88 -14.28 9.73
CA ALA A 30 12.34 -13.94 8.39
C ALA A 30 13.50 -12.94 8.49
N ASP A 31 14.48 -13.03 7.59
CA ASP A 31 15.65 -12.14 7.60
C ASP A 31 15.35 -10.73 7.05
N ALA A 32 14.36 -10.62 6.16
CA ALA A 32 13.92 -9.37 5.54
C ALA A 32 12.43 -9.45 5.17
N GLY A 33 11.80 -8.29 4.97
CA GLY A 33 10.40 -8.19 4.54
C GLY A 33 10.11 -6.87 3.85
N GLY A 34 9.04 -6.84 3.05
CA GLY A 34 8.53 -5.64 2.39
C GLY A 34 7.12 -5.31 2.86
N LEU A 35 6.89 -4.04 3.22
CA LEU A 35 5.60 -3.54 3.70
C LEU A 35 5.46 -2.04 3.41
N SER A 36 4.26 -1.50 3.59
CA SER A 36 4.00 -0.06 3.49
C SER A 36 4.82 0.72 4.52
N GLU A 37 5.50 1.79 4.06
CA GLU A 37 6.27 2.69 4.91
C GLU A 37 5.41 3.31 6.02
N VAL A 38 4.24 3.83 5.66
CA VAL A 38 3.31 4.44 6.63
C VAL A 38 2.93 3.43 7.72
N ILE A 39 2.62 2.19 7.33
CA ILE A 39 2.23 1.16 8.31
C ILE A 39 3.43 0.75 9.17
N PHE A 40 4.64 0.68 8.61
CA PHE A 40 5.84 0.38 9.40
C PHE A 40 6.07 1.40 10.52
N GLU A 41 5.93 2.70 10.24
CA GLU A 41 5.99 3.75 11.27
C GLU A 41 4.89 3.57 12.33
N HIS A 42 3.65 3.27 11.92
CA HIS A 42 2.55 3.04 12.86
C HIS A 42 2.74 1.80 13.74
N VAL A 43 3.33 0.72 13.20
CA VAL A 43 3.65 -0.50 13.95
C VAL A 43 4.70 -0.19 15.03
N MET A 44 5.67 0.67 14.74
CA MET A 44 6.64 1.15 15.73
C MET A 44 5.97 2.00 16.81
N ASP A 45 5.12 2.97 16.43
CA ASP A 45 4.42 3.85 17.37
C ASP A 45 3.50 3.08 18.32
N ARG A 46 2.88 2.00 17.83
CA ARG A 46 2.04 1.09 18.62
C ARG A 46 2.84 0.16 19.54
N GLY A 47 4.18 0.13 19.43
CA GLY A 47 5.04 -0.74 20.21
C GLY A 47 4.92 -2.23 19.86
N LEU A 48 4.45 -2.56 18.65
CA LEU A 48 4.32 -3.96 18.21
C LEU A 48 5.67 -4.62 17.93
N ILE A 49 6.70 -3.83 17.61
CA ILE A 49 8.06 -4.30 17.37
C ILE A 49 9.08 -3.42 18.09
N ASP A 50 10.24 -3.98 18.40
CA ASP A 50 11.39 -3.24 18.93
C ASP A 50 12.24 -2.69 17.78
N ARG A 51 12.34 -1.36 17.69
CA ARG A 51 13.09 -0.66 16.63
C ARG A 51 14.57 -1.03 16.61
N SER A 52 15.15 -1.44 17.73
CA SER A 52 16.56 -1.86 17.78
C SER A 52 16.83 -3.18 17.06
N LYS A 53 15.79 -3.97 16.78
CA LYS A 53 15.90 -5.29 16.13
C LYS A 53 15.79 -5.23 14.62
N VAL A 54 15.39 -4.09 14.06
CA VAL A 54 15.15 -3.92 12.62
C VAL A 54 15.88 -2.70 12.09
N LYS A 55 16.22 -2.72 10.80
CA LYS A 55 16.76 -1.56 10.09
C LYS A 55 16.15 -1.48 8.70
N VAL A 56 15.98 -0.26 8.21
CA VAL A 56 15.52 -0.03 6.83
C VAL A 56 16.67 -0.30 5.86
N LEU A 57 16.42 -1.14 4.85
CA LEU A 57 17.39 -1.43 3.78
C LEU A 57 17.27 -0.47 2.59
N GLY A 58 16.08 0.05 2.34
CA GLY A 58 15.79 0.99 1.26
C GLY A 58 14.28 1.20 1.11
N TYR A 59 13.93 2.11 0.19
CA TYR A 59 12.55 2.46 -0.15
C TYR A 59 12.31 2.19 -1.64
N SER A 60 11.05 1.97 -2.01
CA SER A 60 10.64 1.96 -3.41
C SER A 60 10.63 3.40 -3.97
N GLY A 61 10.40 3.53 -5.29
CA GLY A 61 9.89 4.79 -5.82
C GLY A 61 8.44 5.02 -5.41
N ASP A 62 7.92 6.19 -5.77
CA ASP A 62 6.53 6.56 -5.50
C ASP A 62 5.56 5.73 -6.36
N PHE A 63 4.46 5.33 -5.73
CA PHE A 63 3.34 4.65 -6.36
C PHE A 63 2.05 5.41 -6.05
N PRO A 64 1.02 5.33 -6.92
CA PRO A 64 -0.26 5.98 -6.65
C PRO A 64 -0.88 5.43 -5.37
N GLN A 65 -1.53 6.32 -4.61
CA GLN A 65 -2.23 5.97 -3.37
C GLN A 65 -3.47 5.09 -3.63
N TYR A 66 -4.06 4.57 -2.55
CA TYR A 66 -5.27 3.74 -2.60
C TYR A 66 -6.44 4.50 -3.25
N PRO A 67 -7.07 3.97 -4.32
CA PRO A 67 -8.18 4.65 -4.99
C PRO A 67 -9.50 4.49 -4.23
N TRP A 68 -10.25 5.58 -4.12
CA TRP A 68 -11.69 5.51 -3.87
C TRP A 68 -12.42 5.34 -5.20
N ALA A 69 -12.96 4.14 -5.44
CA ALA A 69 -13.67 3.80 -6.66
C ALA A 69 -15.19 3.74 -6.46
N MET A 70 -15.94 3.97 -7.54
CA MET A 70 -17.40 3.85 -7.55
C MET A 70 -17.88 3.07 -8.77
N ARG A 71 -19.03 2.40 -8.65
CA ARG A 71 -19.59 1.59 -9.75
C ARG A 71 -19.92 2.44 -10.99
N SER A 72 -19.54 1.95 -12.16
CA SER A 72 -19.68 2.71 -13.42
C SER A 72 -21.12 2.91 -13.89
N ASN A 73 -22.09 2.16 -13.37
CA ASN A 73 -23.51 2.27 -13.75
C ASN A 73 -24.34 3.21 -12.84
N LEU A 74 -23.68 4.06 -12.04
CA LEU A 74 -24.35 5.16 -11.33
C LEU A 74 -24.88 6.21 -12.33
N ALA A 75 -25.97 6.89 -11.97
CA ALA A 75 -26.45 8.05 -12.73
C ALA A 75 -25.35 9.13 -12.80
N PRO A 76 -25.15 9.81 -13.95
CA PRO A 76 -24.07 10.79 -14.10
C PRO A 76 -24.07 11.89 -13.03
N GLU A 77 -25.24 12.38 -12.66
CA GLU A 77 -25.40 13.39 -11.60
C GLU A 77 -24.89 12.89 -10.24
N LEU A 78 -25.24 11.65 -9.87
CA LEU A 78 -24.79 11.05 -8.63
C LEU A 78 -23.27 10.85 -8.61
N LYS A 79 -22.66 10.45 -9.73
CA LYS A 79 -21.19 10.35 -9.84
C LYS A 79 -20.52 11.70 -9.59
N SER A 80 -21.04 12.76 -10.21
CA SER A 80 -20.50 14.12 -10.05
C SER A 80 -20.63 14.59 -8.59
N ASN A 81 -21.77 14.33 -7.95
CA ASN A 81 -21.99 14.72 -6.56
C ASN A 81 -21.08 13.96 -5.58
N ILE A 82 -20.88 12.64 -5.79
CA ILE A 82 -19.93 11.85 -4.98
C ILE A 82 -18.51 12.39 -5.13
N GLN A 83 -18.05 12.62 -6.37
CA GLN A 83 -16.71 13.13 -6.61
C GLN A 83 -16.50 14.50 -5.94
N LYS A 84 -17.46 15.42 -6.09
CA LYS A 84 -17.42 16.73 -5.43
C LYS A 84 -17.38 16.60 -3.91
N ALA A 85 -18.21 15.72 -3.34
CA ALA A 85 -18.25 15.51 -1.90
C ALA A 85 -16.89 15.09 -1.35
N PHE A 86 -16.23 14.11 -1.96
CA PHE A 86 -14.89 13.67 -1.53
C PHE A 86 -13.84 14.78 -1.68
N LEU A 87 -13.80 15.47 -2.82
CA LEU A 87 -12.83 16.54 -3.08
C LEU A 87 -13.01 17.77 -2.18
N GLN A 88 -14.17 17.91 -1.52
CA GLN A 88 -14.50 19.00 -0.62
C GLN A 88 -14.40 18.63 0.86
N ILE A 89 -13.99 17.39 1.20
CA ILE A 89 -13.79 17.01 2.60
C ILE A 89 -12.62 17.81 3.17
N ASP A 90 -12.93 18.64 4.16
CA ASP A 90 -11.99 19.41 4.98
C ASP A 90 -12.18 19.18 6.49
N ASP A 91 -13.13 18.30 6.87
CA ASP A 91 -13.43 17.96 8.26
C ASP A 91 -12.21 17.25 8.92
N PRO A 92 -11.58 17.87 9.94
CA PRO A 92 -10.41 17.30 10.60
C PRO A 92 -10.69 15.94 11.23
N GLU A 93 -11.91 15.69 11.74
CA GLU A 93 -12.23 14.40 12.37
C GLU A 93 -12.19 13.26 11.33
N ILE A 94 -12.65 13.53 10.10
CA ILE A 94 -12.57 12.55 9.00
C ILE A 94 -11.11 12.36 8.57
N LEU A 95 -10.41 13.47 8.34
CA LEU A 95 -9.06 13.47 7.78
C LEU A 95 -8.00 12.88 8.74
N ASP A 96 -8.08 13.18 10.03
CA ASP A 96 -7.15 12.67 11.05
C ASP A 96 -7.24 11.15 11.24
N ASN A 97 -8.46 10.61 11.09
CA ASN A 97 -8.70 9.16 11.15
C ASN A 97 -8.11 8.44 9.92
N LEU A 98 -8.06 9.11 8.78
CA LEU A 98 -7.47 8.59 7.55
C LEU A 98 -5.97 8.90 7.40
N LYS A 99 -5.42 9.72 8.31
CA LYS A 99 -4.04 10.26 8.20
C LYS A 99 -3.82 10.96 6.85
N ALA A 100 -4.83 11.70 6.39
CA ALA A 100 -4.82 12.41 5.11
C ALA A 100 -4.98 13.91 5.33
N GLU A 101 -4.48 14.72 4.41
CA GLU A 101 -4.69 16.19 4.41
C GLU A 101 -5.93 16.59 3.59
N GLY A 102 -6.47 15.65 2.80
CA GLY A 102 -7.58 15.87 1.89
C GLY A 102 -7.67 14.75 0.85
N PHE A 103 -8.54 14.93 -0.14
CA PHE A 103 -8.69 14.03 -1.27
C PHE A 103 -8.34 14.74 -2.58
N ALA A 104 -7.60 14.04 -3.44
CA ALA A 104 -7.24 14.53 -4.76
C ALA A 104 -7.96 13.74 -5.87
N ALA A 105 -8.16 14.39 -7.01
CA ALA A 105 -8.67 13.72 -8.19
C ALA A 105 -7.60 12.78 -8.77
N ILE A 106 -8.04 11.62 -9.26
CA ILE A 106 -7.22 10.58 -9.88
C ILE A 106 -7.89 10.09 -11.15
N THR A 107 -7.13 9.44 -12.03
CA THR A 107 -7.63 8.76 -13.22
C THR A 107 -7.18 7.29 -13.24
N ASP A 108 -7.70 6.52 -14.20
CA ASP A 108 -7.34 5.11 -14.34
C ASP A 108 -5.88 4.93 -14.80
N GLU A 109 -5.39 5.88 -15.60
CA GLU A 109 -4.04 5.91 -16.16
C GLU A 109 -2.97 6.10 -15.09
N ASP A 110 -3.30 6.75 -13.96
CA ASP A 110 -2.38 6.91 -12.82
C ASP A 110 -1.88 5.55 -12.28
N TYR A 111 -2.65 4.48 -12.51
CA TYR A 111 -2.34 3.11 -12.07
C TYR A 111 -1.64 2.26 -13.14
N ASP A 112 -1.29 2.82 -14.30
CA ASP A 112 -0.57 2.08 -15.34
C ASP A 112 0.79 1.56 -14.88
N VAL A 113 1.45 2.27 -13.96
CA VAL A 113 2.70 1.80 -13.33
C VAL A 113 2.51 0.48 -12.59
N ILE A 114 1.34 0.27 -11.97
CA ILE A 114 0.99 -0.98 -11.29
C ILE A 114 0.73 -2.10 -12.31
N ARG A 115 0.03 -1.79 -13.41
CA ARG A 115 -0.22 -2.74 -14.50
C ARG A 115 1.09 -3.23 -15.13
N ALA A 116 2.02 -2.31 -15.39
CA ALA A 116 3.34 -2.62 -15.92
C ALA A 116 4.16 -3.50 -14.96
N MET A 117 4.09 -3.19 -13.66
CA MET A 117 4.74 -4.01 -12.63
C MET A 117 4.16 -5.42 -12.54
N GLY A 118 2.85 -5.59 -12.67
CA GLY A 118 2.21 -6.91 -12.70
C GLY A 118 2.72 -7.80 -13.84
N GLY A 119 2.96 -7.20 -15.02
CA GLY A 119 3.58 -7.89 -16.15
C GLY A 119 4.99 -8.41 -15.84
N LEU A 120 5.80 -7.64 -15.12
CA LEU A 120 7.15 -8.05 -14.72
C LEU A 120 7.15 -9.20 -13.71
N LEU A 121 6.14 -9.22 -12.84
CA LEU A 121 5.98 -10.25 -11.80
C LEU A 121 5.19 -11.47 -12.29
N ASN A 122 4.83 -11.50 -13.58
CA ASN A 122 3.99 -12.53 -14.20
C ASN A 122 2.69 -12.79 -13.42
N LEU A 123 2.09 -11.70 -12.92
CA LEU A 123 0.86 -11.75 -12.15
C LEU A 123 -0.34 -11.81 -13.08
N ASP A 124 -1.24 -12.74 -12.79
CA ASP A 124 -2.55 -12.80 -13.42
C ASP A 124 -3.56 -12.04 -12.56
N PHE A 125 -3.75 -10.75 -12.85
CA PHE A 125 -4.69 -9.90 -12.11
C PHE A 125 -6.14 -10.40 -12.14
N ALA A 126 -6.51 -11.30 -13.07
CA ALA A 126 -7.86 -11.87 -13.12
C ALA A 126 -8.04 -13.03 -12.12
N LYS A 127 -6.95 -13.54 -11.53
CA LYS A 127 -6.95 -14.66 -10.57
C LYS A 127 -6.63 -14.23 -9.13
N MET A 128 -6.42 -12.94 -8.90
CA MET A 128 -6.25 -12.33 -7.58
C MET A 128 -7.57 -11.73 -7.10
#